data_AF-A0A2P9ANN1-F1
#
_entry.id   AF-A0A2P9ANN1-F1
#
_cell.length_a   1.000
_cell.length_b   1.000
_cell.length_c   1.000
_cell.angle_alpha   90.00
_cell.angle_beta   90.00
_cell.angle_gamma   90.00
#
_symmetry.space_group_name_H-M   'P 1'
#
loop_
_entity.id
_entity.type
_entity.pdbx_description
1 polymer ?
#
loop_
_entity_poly.entity_id
_entity_poly.type
_entity_poly.pdbx_seq_one_letter_code
_entity_poly.pdbx_strand_id
1 'polypeptide(L)'
;MWRGTALRALERAGRRYKIVSTATTVEGQQAAALAGLAVVILPEATLVPGLRAVGSDEGLPDLPETAVLLVKAREPRQPETDTLATVIMDTFETIRAAARREPVGQPKSS
;
A
#
# COMPACT_ATOMS: atom_id res chain seq x y z
N MET A 1 -2.74 -4.86 11.32
CA MET A 1 -2.92 -5.99 10.39
C MET A 1 -1.72 -6.16 9.43
N TRP A 2 -1.38 -5.16 8.61
CA TRP A 2 -0.22 -5.10 7.69
C TRP A 2 1.14 -5.55 8.24
N ARG A 3 1.62 -4.99 9.36
CA ARG A 3 2.94 -5.32 9.93
C ARG A 3 3.17 -6.82 10.12
N GLY A 4 2.23 -7.51 10.78
CA GLY A 4 2.38 -8.95 11.06
C GLY A 4 2.44 -9.79 9.79
N THR A 5 1.75 -9.37 8.74
CA THR A 5 1.77 -10.05 7.44
C THR A 5 3.13 -9.93 6.76
N ALA A 6 3.73 -8.75 6.76
CA ALA A 6 5.07 -8.56 6.18
C ALA A 6 6.16 -9.28 6.98
N LEU A 7 6.08 -9.30 8.31
CA LEU A 7 7.01 -10.07 9.13
C LEU A 7 6.94 -11.56 8.81
N ARG A 8 5.73 -12.12 8.67
CA ARG A 8 5.55 -13.52 8.23
C ARG A 8 6.10 -13.77 6.83
N ALA A 9 6.00 -12.82 5.90
CA ALA A 9 6.59 -12.95 4.58
C ALA A 9 8.12 -13.03 4.66
N LEU A 10 8.75 -12.17 5.48
CA LEU A 10 10.20 -12.21 5.73
C LEU A 10 10.64 -13.52 6.39
N GLU A 11 9.90 -13.99 7.40
CA GLU A 11 10.14 -15.27 8.08
C GLU A 11 10.09 -16.45 7.09
N ARG A 12 9.03 -16.52 6.27
CA ARG A 12 8.87 -17.57 5.25
C ARG A 12 9.97 -17.56 4.19
N ALA A 13 10.45 -16.37 3.83
CA ALA A 13 11.54 -16.21 2.89
C ALA A 13 12.93 -16.45 3.52
N GLY A 14 13.01 -16.73 4.83
CA GLY A 14 14.28 -16.87 5.53
C GLY A 14 15.09 -15.56 5.58
N ARG A 15 14.45 -14.41 5.35
CA ARG A 15 15.13 -13.12 5.28
C ARG A 15 15.31 -12.56 6.69
N ARG A 16 16.56 -12.46 7.14
CA ARG A 16 16.88 -11.82 8.42
C ARG A 16 16.47 -10.35 8.41
N TYR A 17 15.82 -9.90 9.49
CA TYR A 17 15.42 -8.50 9.66
C TYR A 17 15.59 -8.05 11.11
N LYS A 18 15.58 -6.74 11.32
CA LYS A 18 15.53 -6.11 12.65
C LYS A 18 14.54 -4.95 12.61
N ILE A 19 13.72 -4.83 13.65
CA ILE A 19 12.84 -3.68 13.82
C ILE A 19 13.68 -2.54 14.40
N VAL A 20 13.92 -1.51 13.60
CA VAL A 20 14.73 -0.33 13.98
C VAL A 20 13.88 0.84 14.46
N SER A 21 12.60 0.89 14.06
CA SER A 21 11.65 1.92 14.46
C SER A 21 10.21 1.41 14.35
N THR A 22 9.30 2.02 15.10
CA THR A 22 7.85 1.83 14.98
C THR A 22 7.18 3.19 14.88
N ALA A 23 6.51 3.46 13.77
CA ALA A 23 5.70 4.65 13.57
C ALA A 23 4.24 4.27 13.27
N THR A 24 3.31 5.01 13.85
CA THR A 24 1.86 4.79 13.72
C THR A 24 1.23 5.62 12.60
N THR A 25 2.01 6.48 11.95
CA THR A 25 1.58 7.32 10.82
C THR A 25 2.39 7.00 9.56
N VAL A 26 1.81 7.27 8.39
CA VAL A 26 2.48 7.09 7.10
C VAL A 26 3.69 8.02 7.00
N GLU A 27 3.55 9.25 7.46
CA GLU A 27 4.59 10.29 7.41
C GLU A 27 5.80 9.91 8.27
N GLY A 28 5.57 9.30 9.44
CA GLY A 28 6.66 8.82 10.29
C GLY A 28 7.43 7.66 9.67
N GLN A 29 6.74 6.81 8.89
CA GLN A 29 7.38 5.73 8.14
C GLN A 29 8.16 6.27 6.94
N GLN A 30 7.57 7.20 6.18
CA GLN A 30 8.25 7.88 5.09
C GLN A 30 9.50 8.61 5.59
N ALA A 31 9.42 9.33 6.71
CA ALA A 31 10.57 10.04 7.28
C ALA A 31 11.74 9.09 7.61
N ALA A 32 11.45 7.92 8.20
CA ALA A 32 12.47 6.92 8.49
C ALA A 32 13.13 6.36 7.22
N ALA A 33 12.35 6.15 6.16
CA ALA A 33 12.87 5.67 4.88
C ALA A 33 13.66 6.74 4.12
N LEU A 34 13.16 7.99 4.08
CA LEU A 34 13.84 9.13 3.47
C LEU A 34 15.18 9.44 4.17
N ALA A 35 15.26 9.24 5.48
CA ALA A 35 16.51 9.37 6.23
C ALA A 35 17.48 8.19 6.03
N GLY A 36 17.13 7.19 5.21
CA GLY A 36 17.96 5.99 4.97
C GLY A 36 18.06 5.06 6.17
N LEU A 37 17.16 5.20 7.16
CA LEU A 37 17.22 4.44 8.41
C LEU A 37 16.50 3.10 8.33
N ALA A 38 15.50 2.97 7.44
CA ALA A 38 14.66 1.78 7.37
C ALA A 38 14.10 1.53 5.96
N VAL A 39 13.80 0.26 5.67
CA VAL A 39 12.83 -0.13 4.65
C VAL A 39 11.46 -0.19 5.31
N VAL A 40 10.46 0.42 4.67
CA VAL A 40 9.09 0.51 5.18
C VAL A 40 8.09 -0.10 4.22
N ILE A 41 6.93 -0.47 4.73
CA ILE A 41 5.81 -0.99 3.94
C ILE A 41 4.83 0.16 3.81
N LEU A 42 4.49 0.55 2.58
CA LEU A 42 3.58 1.66 2.31
C LEU A 42 2.62 1.26 1.20
N PRO A 43 1.36 1.73 1.21
CA PRO A 43 0.54 1.71 0.01
C PRO A 43 1.26 2.46 -1.12
N GLU A 44 1.23 1.93 -2.33
CA GLU A 44 1.94 2.51 -3.48
C GLU A 44 1.52 3.97 -3.75
N ALA A 45 0.24 4.29 -3.55
CA ALA A 45 -0.31 5.63 -3.67
C ALA A 45 0.28 6.66 -2.68
N THR A 46 1.04 6.22 -1.67
CA THR A 46 1.71 7.08 -0.69
C THR A 46 3.22 7.21 -0.94
N LEU A 47 3.71 6.73 -2.08
CA LEU A 47 5.09 6.99 -2.48
C LEU A 47 5.28 8.49 -2.73
N VAL A 48 6.34 9.03 -2.14
CA VAL A 48 6.75 10.44 -2.29
C VAL A 48 8.12 10.49 -2.96
N PRO A 49 8.49 11.62 -3.61
CA PRO A 49 9.82 11.79 -4.18
C PRO A 49 10.93 11.47 -3.16
N GLY A 50 11.96 10.76 -3.61
CA GLY A 50 13.04 10.27 -2.76
C GLY A 50 12.80 8.87 -2.19
N LEU A 51 11.59 8.31 -2.31
CA LEU A 51 11.30 6.90 -2.07
C LEU A 51 11.19 6.13 -3.38
N ARG A 52 11.52 4.84 -3.33
CA ARG A 52 11.37 3.88 -4.42
C ARG A 52 10.79 2.58 -3.87
N ALA A 53 9.96 1.92 -4.67
CA ALA A 53 9.55 0.55 -4.41
C ALA A 53 10.74 -0.42 -4.61
N VAL A 54 10.90 -1.34 -3.65
CA VAL A 54 11.92 -2.39 -3.64
C VAL A 54 11.23 -3.75 -3.64
N GLY A 55 11.84 -4.76 -4.25
CA GLY A 55 11.19 -6.05 -4.46
C GLY A 55 12.13 -7.25 -4.37
N SER A 56 11.70 -8.32 -5.03
CA SER A 56 12.37 -9.62 -5.06
C SER A 56 13.77 -9.58 -5.69
N ASP A 57 14.03 -8.62 -6.57
CA ASP A 57 15.35 -8.29 -7.13
C ASP A 57 16.37 -7.86 -6.05
N GLU A 58 15.90 -7.28 -4.94
CA GLU A 58 16.72 -6.86 -3.80
C GLU A 58 16.66 -7.87 -2.64
N GLY A 59 16.06 -9.04 -2.88
CA GLY A 59 15.92 -10.12 -1.92
C GLY A 59 14.86 -9.86 -0.84
N LEU A 60 13.90 -8.99 -1.12
CA LEU A 60 12.70 -8.80 -0.29
C LEU A 60 11.55 -9.65 -0.83
N PRO A 61 10.78 -10.32 0.04
CA PRO A 61 9.66 -11.13 -0.41
C PRO A 61 8.52 -10.25 -0.91
N ASP A 62 7.73 -10.78 -1.84
CA ASP A 62 6.48 -10.16 -2.23
C ASP A 62 5.53 -10.12 -1.03
N LEU A 63 4.84 -8.99 -0.90
CA LEU A 63 3.78 -8.85 0.09
C LEU A 63 2.47 -9.41 -0.49
N PRO A 64 1.66 -10.09 0.33
CA PRO A 64 0.37 -10.56 -0.15
C PRO A 64 -0.54 -9.39 -0.48
N GLU A 65 -1.40 -9.59 -1.48
CA GLU A 65 -2.41 -8.61 -1.84
C GLU A 65 -3.27 -8.24 -0.63
N THR A 66 -3.53 -6.95 -0.48
CA THR A 66 -4.43 -6.42 0.53
C THR A 66 -5.65 -5.84 -0.16
N ALA A 67 -6.84 -6.25 0.29
CA ALA A 67 -8.10 -5.74 -0.25
C ALA A 67 -8.75 -4.73 0.71
N VAL A 68 -9.36 -3.70 0.14
CA VAL A 68 -10.32 -2.85 0.84
C VAL A 68 -11.71 -3.43 0.57
N LEU A 69 -12.48 -3.66 1.63
CA LEU A 69 -13.81 -4.25 1.54
C LEU A 69 -14.88 -3.22 1.92
N LEU A 70 -15.86 -3.04 1.05
CA LEU A 70 -17.08 -2.32 1.38
C LEU A 70 -18.09 -3.30 1.98
N VAL A 71 -18.40 -3.14 3.26
CA VAL A 71 -19.33 -4.01 3.97
C VAL A 71 -20.64 -3.27 4.20
N LYS A 72 -21.76 -3.90 3.80
CA LYS A 72 -23.11 -3.41 4.07
C LYS A 72 -23.83 -4.31 5.06
N ALA A 73 -24.84 -3.77 5.73
CA ALA A 73 -25.76 -4.57 6.52
C ALA A 73 -26.44 -5.63 5.64
N ARG A 74 -26.73 -6.81 6.22
CA ARG A 74 -27.34 -7.95 5.51
C ARG A 74 -28.72 -7.63 4.94
N GLU A 75 -29.48 -6.77 5.62
CA GLU A 75 -30.81 -6.29 5.22
C GLU A 75 -30.81 -4.76 5.28
N PRO A 76 -30.29 -4.08 4.23
CA PRO A 76 -30.30 -2.63 4.19
C PRO A 76 -31.75 -2.15 4.06
N ARG A 77 -32.24 -1.42 5.06
CA ARG A 77 -33.62 -0.93 5.10
C ARG A 77 -33.82 0.39 4.34
N GLN A 78 -32.72 1.00 3.87
CA GLN A 78 -32.67 2.34 3.30
C GLN A 78 -32.04 2.28 1.89
N PRO A 79 -32.77 2.64 0.82
CA PRO A 79 -32.26 2.58 -0.55
C PRO A 79 -31.04 3.49 -0.78
N GLU A 80 -30.86 4.54 0.03
CA GLU A 80 -29.71 5.44 -0.01
C GLU A 80 -28.39 4.71 0.29
N THR A 81 -28.43 3.61 1.06
CA THR A 81 -27.25 2.80 1.35
C THR A 81 -26.73 2.10 0.10
N ASP A 82 -27.63 1.66 -0.77
CA ASP A 82 -27.27 1.02 -2.04
C ASP A 82 -26.70 2.05 -3.02
N THR A 83 -27.35 3.22 -3.12
CA THR A 83 -26.83 4.34 -3.93
C THR A 83 -25.43 4.76 -3.50
N LEU A 84 -25.20 4.95 -2.20
CA LEU A 84 -23.88 5.33 -1.68
C LEU A 84 -22.84 4.24 -1.99
N ALA A 85 -23.20 2.97 -1.85
CA ALA A 85 -22.28 1.88 -2.15
C ALA A 85 -21.90 1.84 -3.63
N THR A 86 -22.85 2.04 -4.54
CA THR A 86 -22.57 2.17 -5.97
C THR A 86 -21.61 3.33 -6.24
N VAL A 87 -21.87 4.52 -5.68
CA VAL A 87 -21.01 5.69 -5.86
C VAL A 87 -19.58 5.43 -5.36
N ILE A 88 -19.42 4.78 -4.20
CA ILE A 88 -18.11 4.41 -3.67
C ILE A 88 -17.40 3.47 -4.65
N MET A 89 -18.06 2.42 -5.12
CA MET A 89 -17.48 1.44 -6.03
C MET A 89 -17.08 2.09 -7.37
N ASP A 90 -17.97 2.87 -7.98
CA ASP A 90 -17.70 3.58 -9.25
C ASP A 90 -16.53 4.56 -9.12
N THR A 91 -16.43 5.24 -7.97
CA THR A 91 -15.33 6.15 -7.67
C THR A 91 -14.01 5.39 -7.58
N PHE A 92 -13.96 4.25 -6.88
CA PHE A 92 -12.76 3.40 -6.80
C PHE A 92 -12.36 2.86 -8.17
N GLU A 93 -13.32 2.48 -9.02
CA GLU A 93 -13.04 2.05 -10.41
C GLU A 93 -12.45 3.19 -11.24
N THR A 94 -12.99 4.39 -11.09
CA THR A 94 -12.49 5.61 -11.77
C THR A 94 -11.07 5.93 -11.34
N ILE A 95 -10.79 5.96 -10.03
CA ILE A 95 -9.44 6.20 -9.49
C ILE A 95 -8.46 5.13 -9.97
N ARG A 96 -8.86 3.85 -9.96
CA ARG A 96 -8.04 2.74 -10.46
C ARG A 96 -7.74 2.88 -11.95
N ALA A 97 -8.72 3.31 -12.75
CA ALA A 97 -8.53 3.54 -14.17
C ALA A 97 -7.58 4.72 -14.44
N ALA A 98 -7.66 5.79 -13.65
CA ALA A 98 -6.74 6.93 -13.73
C ALA A 98 -5.30 6.52 -13.35
N ALA A 99 -5.13 5.79 -12.25
CA ALA A 99 -3.82 5.33 -11.79
C ALA A 99 -3.09 4.43 -12.82
N ARG A 100 -3.82 3.62 -13.61
CA ARG A 100 -3.23 2.82 -14.70
C ARG A 100 -2.79 3.63 -15.92
N ARG A 101 -3.27 4.87 -16.07
CA ARG A 101 -2.97 5.72 -17.23
C ARG A 101 -1.73 6.59 -17.02
N GLU A 102 -1.25 6.74 -15.79
CA GLU A 102 0.01 7.44 -15.52
C GLU A 102 1.19 6.44 -15.63
N PRO A 103 2.15 6.65 -16.55
CA PRO A 103 3.33 5.82 -16.61
C PRO A 103 4.23 6.11 -15.40
N VAL A 104 4.55 5.07 -14.64
CA VAL A 104 5.63 5.07 -13.65
C VAL A 104 6.94 5.42 -14.35
N GLY A 105 7.42 6.64 -14.13
CA GLY A 105 8.79 7.13 -14.30
C GLY A 105 9.60 6.59 -15.49
N GLN A 106 9.52 7.25 -16.64
CA GLN A 106 10.62 7.23 -17.61
C GLN A 106 11.79 8.06 -17.04
N PRO A 107 13.02 7.53 -16.93
CA PRO A 107 14.15 8.32 -16.47
C PRO A 107 14.43 9.44 -17.47
N LYS A 108 14.39 10.70 -17.00
CA LYS A 108 14.86 11.84 -17.77
C LYS A 108 16.39 11.74 -17.88
N SER A 109 16.85 11.22 -19.01
CA SER A 109 18.19 11.47 -19.54
C SER A 109 18.25 12.92 -20.00
N SER A 110 18.95 13.79 -19.28
CA SER A 110 19.93 14.71 -19.88
C SER A 110 20.72 15.47 -18.81
#